data_AF-A0A7C9LTK2-F1
#
_entry.id   AF-A0A7C9LTK2-F1
#
_cell.length_a   1.000
_cell.length_b   1.000
_cell.length_c   1.000
_cell.angle_alpha   90.00
_cell.angle_beta   90.00
_cell.angle_gamma   90.00
#
_symmetry.space_group_name_H-M   'P 1'
#
loop_
_entity.id
_entity.type
_entity.pdbx_description
1 polymer ?
#
loop_
_entity_poly.entity_id
_entity_poly.type
_entity_poly.pdbx_seq_one_letter_code
_entity_poly.pdbx_strand_id
1 'polypeptide(L)'
;MNRLFFLLLGTLLLGACGQPAVPSEPPTADLTPVGQPFTLTFTGLGTPDFAVKLNTAVAKQALTDQQGSVVPVRVLNRGSVDIIPAGQARTTGFRYVYSVVSVTSTAALNNVSFLGVRTTGSLNDTAISALIRAPGAAAYTPSEAGTLALSTQAAQASTVNPTTGALQVLPNTDDTVQYLPESDLYTPPGMLGLLPYGFTVLNSSTLGRILAVGTEANRMVIGMKVPLQANTQDDPYAFSFTAIPVSDSARRVTQSREGILSNNNANVQARATAIGGTITVLSGSTLPGTLVLPSVRTAGPAGAATRTITAPAP
;
A
#
# COMPACT_ATOMS: atom_id res chain seq x y z
N MET A 1 22.91 -9.21 -89.51
CA MET A 1 22.24 -7.89 -89.49
C MET A 1 21.91 -7.53 -88.05
N ASN A 2 22.25 -6.30 -87.66
CA ASN A 2 21.80 -5.48 -86.51
C ASN A 2 21.89 -6.07 -85.08
N ARG A 3 22.74 -5.57 -84.17
CA ARG A 3 22.90 -4.23 -83.54
C ARG A 3 21.98 -3.98 -82.33
N LEU A 4 22.64 -3.59 -81.21
CA LEU A 4 22.20 -2.67 -80.13
C LEU A 4 21.08 -3.20 -79.18
N PHE A 5 20.97 -2.86 -77.88
CA PHE A 5 21.66 -1.97 -76.94
C PHE A 5 21.24 -2.32 -75.48
N PHE A 6 22.12 -2.03 -74.52
CA PHE A 6 21.90 -1.54 -73.14
C PHE A 6 20.58 -1.78 -72.39
N LEU A 7 20.65 -2.30 -71.16
CA LEU A 7 20.39 -1.50 -69.94
C LEU A 7 20.78 -2.28 -68.67
N LEU A 8 21.82 -1.80 -67.98
CA LEU A 8 22.11 -2.11 -66.58
C LEU A 8 21.07 -1.43 -65.70
N LEU A 9 20.35 -2.17 -64.87
CA LEU A 9 19.54 -1.63 -63.78
C LEU A 9 20.11 -2.12 -62.45
N GLY A 10 20.95 -1.29 -61.83
CA GLY A 10 21.45 -1.50 -60.47
C GLY A 10 20.40 -1.00 -59.47
N THR A 11 19.77 -1.92 -58.73
CA THR A 11 18.90 -1.61 -57.60
C THR A 11 19.72 -1.54 -56.32
N LEU A 12 19.94 -0.32 -55.82
CA LEU A 12 20.33 -0.05 -54.44
C LEU A 12 19.20 -0.52 -53.51
N LEU A 13 19.42 -1.58 -52.72
CA LEU A 13 18.61 -1.84 -51.53
C LEU A 13 19.20 -1.09 -50.34
N LEU A 14 18.58 0.04 -49.99
CA LEU A 14 18.71 0.69 -48.69
C LEU A 14 18.02 -0.20 -47.64
N GLY A 15 18.82 -0.93 -46.86
CA GLY A 15 18.35 -1.60 -45.65
C GLY A 15 18.04 -0.57 -44.57
N ALA A 16 16.76 -0.28 -44.37
CA ALA A 16 16.27 0.55 -43.28
C ALA A 16 16.60 -0.09 -41.92
N CYS A 17 17.30 0.65 -41.06
CA CYS A 17 17.41 0.31 -39.65
C CYS A 17 16.01 0.35 -39.03
N GLY A 18 15.42 -0.82 -38.80
CA GLY A 18 14.23 -0.96 -37.97
C GLY A 18 14.57 -0.52 -36.56
N GLN A 19 14.12 0.68 -36.19
CA GLN A 19 14.18 1.17 -34.82
C GLN A 19 13.35 0.21 -33.96
N PRO A 20 13.92 -0.41 -32.90
CA PRO A 20 13.14 -1.26 -32.02
C PRO A 20 11.98 -0.43 -31.46
N ALA A 21 10.77 -0.99 -31.53
CA ALA A 21 9.60 -0.37 -30.94
C ALA A 21 9.91 -0.04 -29.48
N VAL A 22 9.91 1.25 -29.15
CA VAL A 22 9.94 1.70 -27.77
C VAL A 22 8.71 1.06 -27.11
N PRO A 23 8.85 0.34 -25.98
CA PRO A 23 7.70 -0.16 -25.25
C PRO A 23 6.75 1.01 -25.02
N SER A 24 5.49 0.86 -25.44
CA SER A 24 4.44 1.83 -25.12
C SER A 24 4.51 2.11 -23.63
N GLU A 25 4.71 3.38 -23.28
CA GLU A 25 4.66 3.84 -21.90
C GLU A 25 3.38 3.27 -21.26
N PRO A 26 3.46 2.64 -20.08
CA PRO A 26 2.26 2.11 -19.44
C PRO A 26 1.25 3.25 -19.31
N PRO A 27 -0.06 2.99 -19.53
CA PRO A 27 -1.07 4.04 -19.46
C PRO A 27 -0.92 4.79 -18.15
N THR A 28 -0.78 6.13 -18.22
CA THR A 28 -0.71 6.99 -17.05
C THR A 28 -1.93 6.70 -16.19
N ALA A 29 -1.73 6.18 -14.97
CA ALA A 29 -2.87 5.89 -14.13
C ALA A 29 -3.47 7.19 -13.63
N ASP A 30 -4.76 7.34 -13.85
CA ASP A 30 -5.56 8.39 -13.27
C ASP A 30 -6.06 7.95 -11.88
N LEU A 31 -5.67 8.71 -10.85
CA LEU A 31 -6.15 8.56 -9.48
C LEU A 31 -7.22 9.60 -9.21
N THR A 32 -8.44 9.15 -8.91
CA THR A 32 -9.56 10.04 -8.61
C THR A 32 -10.03 9.84 -7.16
N PRO A 33 -10.19 10.90 -6.35
CA PRO A 33 -10.77 10.77 -5.01
C PRO A 33 -12.22 10.30 -5.11
N VAL A 34 -12.60 9.29 -4.33
CA VAL A 34 -13.96 8.73 -4.32
C VAL A 34 -14.59 8.75 -2.92
N GLY A 35 -14.03 9.52 -1.99
CA GLY A 35 -14.50 9.62 -0.61
C GLY A 35 -13.66 10.59 0.21
N GLN A 36 -14.01 10.70 1.48
CA GLN A 36 -13.35 11.60 2.42
C GLN A 36 -12.22 10.87 3.17
N PRO A 37 -11.22 11.60 3.68
CA PRO A 37 -10.21 11.05 4.57
C PRO A 37 -10.85 10.49 5.84
N PHE A 38 -10.28 9.41 6.35
CA PHE A 38 -10.67 8.80 7.62
C PHE A 38 -9.43 8.36 8.39
N THR A 39 -9.57 8.26 9.71
CA THR A 39 -8.50 7.86 10.60
C THR A 39 -8.85 6.53 11.27
N LEU A 40 -7.94 5.58 11.21
CA LEU A 40 -7.99 4.35 11.98
C LEU A 40 -7.08 4.46 13.18
N THR A 41 -7.65 4.23 14.36
CA THR A 41 -6.89 4.21 15.61
C THR A 41 -6.80 2.77 16.09
N PHE A 42 -5.58 2.23 16.06
CA PHE A 42 -5.22 0.95 16.66
C PHE A 42 -4.91 1.21 18.14
N THR A 43 -5.43 0.41 19.06
CA THR A 43 -5.21 0.53 20.51
C THR A 43 -5.06 -0.85 21.13
N GLY A 44 -4.40 -1.00 22.29
CA GLY A 44 -4.24 -2.32 22.89
C GLY A 44 -3.20 -3.17 22.16
N LEU A 45 -2.25 -2.53 21.47
CA LEU A 45 -1.23 -3.26 20.72
C LEU A 45 -0.40 -4.13 21.64
N GLY A 46 -0.30 -5.42 21.31
CA GLY A 46 0.43 -6.40 22.12
C GLY A 46 -0.32 -6.85 23.38
N THR A 47 -1.61 -6.51 23.52
CA THR A 47 -2.44 -6.95 24.64
C THR A 47 -3.69 -7.70 24.15
N PRO A 48 -4.36 -8.47 25.03
CA PRO A 48 -5.66 -9.07 24.72
C PRO A 48 -6.74 -8.03 24.36
N ASP A 49 -6.57 -6.78 24.78
CA ASP A 49 -7.48 -5.66 24.53
C ASP A 49 -7.25 -4.99 23.17
N PHE A 50 -6.48 -5.62 22.28
CA PHE A 50 -6.25 -5.09 20.93
C PHE A 50 -7.58 -4.76 20.25
N ALA A 51 -7.72 -3.51 19.83
CA ALA A 51 -8.92 -2.96 19.21
C ALA A 51 -8.52 -1.98 18.11
N VAL A 52 -9.44 -1.79 17.16
CA VAL A 52 -9.29 -0.83 16.07
C VAL A 52 -10.58 -0.03 15.98
N LYS A 53 -10.46 1.30 16.02
CA LYS A 53 -11.59 2.24 15.94
C LYS A 53 -11.50 3.04 14.66
N LEU A 54 -12.66 3.28 14.03
CA LEU A 54 -12.79 4.18 12.90
C LEU A 54 -13.24 5.55 13.39
N ASN A 55 -12.46 6.57 13.07
CA ASN A 55 -12.83 7.96 13.26
C ASN A 55 -12.97 8.60 11.88
N THR A 56 -14.20 8.77 11.43
CA THR A 56 -14.48 9.60 10.25
C THR A 56 -14.44 11.06 10.67
N ALA A 57 -13.67 11.91 9.98
CA ALA A 57 -13.55 13.34 10.27
C ALA A 57 -14.82 14.15 9.95
N VAL A 58 -16.00 13.52 10.01
CA VAL A 58 -17.28 14.14 9.69
C VAL A 58 -17.87 14.70 10.98
N ALA A 59 -17.56 15.97 11.28
CA ALA A 59 -18.47 16.77 12.08
C ALA A 59 -19.85 16.67 11.41
N LYS A 60 -20.91 16.41 12.19
CA LYS A 60 -22.31 16.42 11.73
C LYS A 60 -22.67 17.80 11.15
N GLN A 61 -22.31 18.06 9.91
CA GLN A 61 -22.85 19.16 9.11
C GLN A 61 -23.58 18.52 7.92
N ALA A 62 -24.91 18.75 7.90
CA ALA A 62 -25.90 18.43 6.87
C ALA A 62 -25.64 17.20 5.97
N LEU A 63 -26.44 16.15 6.19
CA LEU A 63 -26.50 14.88 5.46
C LEU A 63 -27.06 15.00 4.02
N THR A 64 -26.50 15.88 3.19
CA THR A 64 -26.79 15.88 1.75
C THR A 64 -25.51 16.17 0.97
N ASP A 65 -25.03 15.16 0.25
CA ASP A 65 -24.11 15.22 -0.91
C ASP A 65 -22.59 15.37 -0.69
N GLN A 66 -22.06 15.38 0.55
CA GLN A 66 -20.61 15.53 0.78
C GLN A 66 -19.85 14.28 1.25
N GLN A 67 -20.55 13.18 1.55
CA GLN A 67 -19.90 11.87 1.71
C GLN A 67 -19.65 11.32 0.31
N GLY A 68 -18.39 11.36 -0.16
CA GLY A 68 -18.05 10.74 -1.44
C GLY A 68 -18.44 9.26 -1.48
N SER A 69 -18.41 8.66 -2.67
CA SER A 69 -19.01 7.36 -2.93
C SER A 69 -18.47 6.17 -2.12
N VAL A 70 -17.39 6.27 -1.36
CA VAL A 70 -16.79 5.16 -0.58
C VAL A 70 -16.63 5.51 0.89
N VAL A 71 -17.19 4.68 1.78
CA VAL A 71 -17.18 4.90 3.23
C VAL A 71 -16.82 3.62 4.00
N PRO A 72 -15.77 3.64 4.83
CA PRO A 72 -15.50 2.60 5.82
C PRO A 72 -16.61 2.54 6.89
N VAL A 73 -17.08 1.34 7.24
CA VAL A 73 -18.19 1.18 8.21
C VAL A 73 -17.72 0.64 9.55
N ARG A 74 -17.13 -0.56 9.57
CA ARG A 74 -16.70 -1.21 10.82
C ARG A 74 -15.53 -2.15 10.60
N VAL A 75 -14.87 -2.48 11.71
CA VAL A 75 -13.84 -3.52 11.75
C VAL A 75 -14.51 -4.88 11.88
N LEU A 76 -14.18 -5.80 10.96
CA LEU A 76 -14.68 -7.17 10.93
C LEU A 76 -13.74 -8.14 11.63
N ASN A 77 -12.44 -7.94 11.43
CA ASN A 77 -11.40 -8.80 11.99
C ASN A 77 -10.14 -7.98 12.23
N ARG A 78 -9.26 -8.46 13.11
CA ARG A 78 -7.99 -7.83 13.43
C ARG A 78 -7.03 -8.86 14.00
N GLY A 79 -5.74 -8.62 13.88
CA GLY A 79 -4.73 -9.44 14.54
C GLY A 79 -3.42 -8.70 14.69
N SER A 80 -2.57 -9.23 15.55
CA SER A 80 -1.23 -8.72 15.77
C SER A 80 -0.27 -9.84 16.11
N VAL A 81 0.97 -9.75 15.65
CA VAL A 81 2.04 -10.70 15.98
C VAL A 81 3.38 -9.96 16.08
N ASP A 82 4.16 -10.31 17.10
CA ASP A 82 5.53 -9.84 17.25
C ASP A 82 6.47 -10.80 16.51
N ILE A 83 7.33 -10.26 15.66
CA ILE A 83 8.33 -11.04 14.93
C ILE A 83 9.70 -10.45 15.22
N ILE A 84 10.51 -11.24 15.93
CA ILE A 84 11.88 -10.89 16.30
C ILE A 84 12.79 -11.90 15.58
N PRO A 85 13.73 -11.45 14.73
CA PRO A 85 14.69 -12.36 14.10
C PRO A 85 15.45 -13.19 15.15
N ALA A 86 15.66 -14.47 14.86
CA ALA A 86 16.29 -15.40 15.80
C ALA A 86 17.68 -14.91 16.24
N GLY A 87 17.92 -14.92 17.56
CA GLY A 87 19.20 -14.48 18.15
C GLY A 87 19.46 -12.97 18.11
N GLN A 88 18.51 -12.16 17.66
CA GLN A 88 18.65 -10.71 17.59
C GLN A 88 17.93 -10.00 18.75
N ALA A 89 18.35 -8.77 19.03
CA ALA A 89 17.69 -7.92 20.02
C ALA A 89 16.25 -7.59 19.59
N ARG A 90 15.36 -7.37 20.56
CA ARG A 90 13.95 -7.00 20.33
C ARG A 90 13.79 -5.78 19.40
N THR A 91 14.71 -4.81 19.49
CA THR A 91 14.75 -3.60 18.65
C THR A 91 14.94 -3.86 17.16
N THR A 92 15.36 -5.07 16.76
CA THR A 92 15.42 -5.50 15.36
C THR A 92 14.10 -6.07 14.84
N GLY A 93 13.18 -6.37 15.76
CA GLY A 93 11.87 -6.95 15.48
C GLY A 93 10.78 -5.91 15.26
N PHE A 94 9.65 -6.40 14.75
CA PHE A 94 8.46 -5.59 14.47
C PHE A 94 7.21 -6.29 14.99
N ARG A 95 6.26 -5.50 15.46
CA ARG A 95 4.87 -5.91 15.62
C ARG A 95 4.14 -5.69 14.30
N TYR A 96 3.71 -6.77 13.67
CA TYR A 96 2.82 -6.72 12.52
C TYR A 96 1.40 -6.68 13.04
N VAL A 97 0.63 -5.69 12.61
CA VAL A 97 -0.79 -5.54 12.94
C VAL A 97 -1.59 -5.51 11.67
N TYR A 98 -2.79 -6.08 11.71
CA TYR A 98 -3.73 -5.94 10.61
C TYR A 98 -5.16 -5.72 11.10
N SER A 99 -5.96 -5.14 10.22
CA SER A 99 -7.40 -4.96 10.40
C SER A 99 -8.12 -5.22 9.08
N VAL A 100 -9.24 -5.94 9.14
CA VAL A 100 -10.17 -6.11 8.04
C VAL A 100 -11.34 -5.18 8.28
N VAL A 101 -11.52 -4.22 7.39
CA VAL A 101 -12.54 -3.16 7.50
C VAL A 101 -13.59 -3.37 6.42
N SER A 102 -14.87 -3.38 6.79
CA SER A 102 -15.95 -3.34 5.81
C SER A 102 -16.09 -1.94 5.23
N VAL A 103 -16.37 -1.88 3.93
CA VAL A 103 -16.50 -0.65 3.16
C VAL A 103 -17.81 -0.71 2.40
N THR A 104 -18.59 0.37 2.39
CA THR A 104 -19.72 0.53 1.47
C THR A 104 -19.33 1.44 0.33
N SER A 105 -20.06 1.29 -0.79
CA SER A 105 -20.06 2.31 -1.82
C SER A 105 -21.46 2.63 -2.31
N THR A 106 -21.72 3.89 -2.63
CA THR A 106 -22.98 4.34 -3.25
C THR A 106 -22.99 4.19 -4.77
N ALA A 107 -21.83 3.88 -5.38
CA ALA A 107 -21.68 3.69 -6.82
C ALA A 107 -20.84 2.45 -7.12
N ALA A 108 -21.01 1.86 -8.30
CA ALA A 108 -20.16 0.76 -8.73
C ALA A 108 -18.79 1.34 -9.10
N LEU A 109 -17.78 1.07 -8.27
CA LEU A 109 -16.43 1.58 -8.46
C LEU A 109 -15.46 0.43 -8.70
N ASN A 110 -14.43 0.70 -9.50
CA ASN A 110 -13.40 -0.26 -9.82
C ASN A 110 -12.08 0.15 -9.18
N ASN A 111 -11.37 -0.83 -8.64
CA ASN A 111 -9.98 -0.70 -8.23
C ASN A 111 -9.76 0.45 -7.25
N VAL A 112 -10.54 0.44 -6.17
CA VAL A 112 -10.43 1.43 -5.10
C VAL A 112 -9.34 1.01 -4.11
N SER A 113 -8.51 1.96 -3.73
CA SER A 113 -7.51 1.82 -2.67
C SER A 113 -7.57 3.00 -1.71
N PHE A 114 -7.24 2.76 -0.46
CA PHE A 114 -7.11 3.80 0.54
C PHE A 114 -5.63 4.16 0.71
N LEU A 115 -5.24 5.33 0.19
CA LEU A 115 -3.85 5.78 0.23
C LEU A 115 -3.56 6.57 1.50
N GLY A 116 -2.37 6.38 2.06
CA GLY A 116 -1.92 7.16 3.20
C GLY A 116 -1.84 8.65 2.86
N VAL A 117 -2.25 9.50 3.79
CA VAL A 117 -2.25 10.97 3.58
C VAL A 117 -1.36 11.68 4.58
N ARG A 118 -0.66 12.70 4.10
CA ARG A 118 0.05 13.65 4.95
C ARG A 118 -0.85 14.83 5.24
N THR A 119 -0.95 15.19 6.51
CA THR A 119 -1.75 16.30 7.01
C THR A 119 -0.88 17.17 7.91
N THR A 120 -1.35 18.37 8.26
CA THR A 120 -0.68 19.21 9.28
C THR A 120 -0.66 18.57 10.67
N GLY A 121 -1.55 17.61 10.94
CA GLY A 121 -1.57 16.81 12.17
C GLY A 121 -0.77 15.52 12.09
N SER A 122 -0.06 15.25 10.99
CA SER A 122 0.79 14.08 10.84
C SER A 122 2.10 14.25 11.60
N LEU A 123 2.59 13.18 12.21
CA LEU A 123 3.92 13.10 12.81
C LEU A 123 4.97 12.95 11.70
N ASN A 124 5.92 13.87 11.62
CA ASN A 124 7.07 13.85 10.70
C ASN A 124 6.70 13.51 9.25
N ASP A 125 5.65 14.14 8.71
CA ASP A 125 5.23 13.93 7.33
C ASP A 125 4.85 12.47 6.97
N THR A 126 4.45 11.67 7.94
CA THR A 126 3.91 10.32 7.72
C THR A 126 2.38 10.34 7.57
N ALA A 127 1.76 9.16 7.39
CA ALA A 127 0.31 9.00 7.56
C ALA A 127 -0.11 8.80 9.04
N ILE A 128 0.85 8.81 9.98
CA ILE A 128 0.59 8.58 11.40
C ILE A 128 0.35 9.91 12.10
N SER A 129 -0.78 10.07 12.78
CA SER A 129 -1.14 11.32 13.48
C SER A 129 -0.96 11.27 15.00
N ALA A 130 -0.85 10.08 15.57
CA ALA A 130 -0.64 9.90 17.00
C ALA A 130 0.06 8.56 17.29
N LEU A 131 0.86 8.55 18.34
CA LEU A 131 1.46 7.37 18.96
C LEU A 131 1.31 7.52 20.47
N ILE A 132 0.85 6.47 21.14
CA ILE A 132 0.53 6.49 22.58
C ILE A 132 1.21 5.29 23.24
N ARG A 133 1.80 5.53 24.41
CA ARG A 133 2.30 4.46 25.29
C ARG A 133 1.17 3.74 26.01
N ALA A 134 1.50 2.66 26.70
CA ALA A 134 0.54 1.94 27.54
C ALA A 134 -0.09 2.90 28.57
N PRO A 135 -1.37 2.67 28.95
CA PRO A 135 -2.01 3.45 29.99
C PRO A 135 -1.16 3.48 31.28
N GLY A 136 -0.96 4.67 31.85
CA GLY A 136 -0.14 4.89 33.05
C GLY A 136 1.35 5.14 32.79
N ALA A 137 1.85 4.93 31.56
CA ALA A 137 3.18 5.35 31.17
C ALA A 137 3.23 6.84 30.81
N ALA A 138 4.43 7.44 30.92
CA ALA A 138 4.66 8.80 30.45
C ALA A 138 4.38 8.89 28.93
N ALA A 139 3.83 10.01 28.46
CA ALA A 139 3.65 10.22 27.03
C ALA A 139 5.01 10.19 26.31
N TYR A 140 5.01 9.77 25.04
CA TYR A 140 6.18 9.94 24.20
C TYR A 140 6.54 11.42 24.09
N THR A 141 7.83 11.72 24.17
CA THR A 141 8.33 13.02 23.74
C THR A 141 8.09 13.19 22.23
N PRO A 142 8.00 14.43 21.71
CA PRO A 142 7.79 14.66 20.28
C PRO A 142 8.84 13.97 19.38
N SER A 143 10.11 13.91 19.81
CA SER A 143 11.18 13.26 19.06
C SER A 143 11.06 11.73 19.04
N GLU A 144 10.68 11.11 20.16
CA GLU A 144 10.40 9.67 20.23
C GLU A 144 9.21 9.30 19.33
N ALA A 145 8.09 10.01 19.49
CA ALA A 145 6.91 9.79 18.66
C ALA A 145 7.22 9.97 17.17
N GLY A 146 7.99 11.00 16.82
CA GLY A 146 8.44 11.23 15.44
C GLY A 146 9.32 10.11 14.89
N THR A 147 10.25 9.58 15.69
CA THR A 147 11.14 8.47 15.29
C THR A 147 10.36 7.17 15.07
N LEU A 148 9.41 6.89 15.98
CA LEU A 148 8.51 5.74 15.88
C LEU A 148 7.56 5.85 14.68
N ALA A 149 7.03 7.04 14.40
CA ALA A 149 6.18 7.29 13.24
C ALA A 149 6.93 7.03 11.93
N LEU A 150 8.15 7.56 11.79
CA LEU A 150 9.01 7.31 10.62
C LEU A 150 9.36 5.83 10.45
N SER A 151 9.42 5.08 11.54
CA SER A 151 9.75 3.64 11.51
C SER A 151 8.54 2.74 11.34
N THR A 152 7.32 3.29 11.50
CA THR A 152 6.06 2.58 11.27
C THR A 152 5.72 2.64 9.79
N GLN A 153 5.51 1.49 9.17
CA GLN A 153 5.35 1.38 7.72
C GLN A 153 4.12 0.55 7.37
N ALA A 154 3.50 0.84 6.22
CA ALA A 154 2.55 -0.08 5.63
C ALA A 154 3.25 -1.41 5.34
N ALA A 155 2.56 -2.48 5.68
CA ALA A 155 3.03 -3.84 5.52
C ALA A 155 1.88 -4.70 5.02
N GLN A 156 2.22 -5.82 4.41
CA GLN A 156 1.20 -6.80 4.10
C GLN A 156 0.73 -7.49 5.39
N ALA A 157 -0.56 -7.82 5.46
CA ALA A 157 -1.11 -8.54 6.59
C ALA A 157 -0.37 -9.87 6.74
N SER A 158 0.28 -10.07 7.88
CA SER A 158 1.26 -11.14 8.08
C SER A 158 1.05 -11.84 9.41
N THR A 159 1.52 -13.08 9.47
CA THR A 159 1.57 -13.97 10.62
C THR A 159 2.97 -14.58 10.74
N VAL A 160 3.16 -15.43 11.73
CA VAL A 160 4.34 -16.30 11.86
C VAL A 160 4.01 -17.67 11.31
N ASN A 161 4.93 -18.21 10.50
CA ASN A 161 4.89 -19.61 10.10
C ASN A 161 5.20 -20.47 11.34
N PRO A 162 4.28 -21.34 11.80
CA PRO A 162 4.48 -22.10 13.03
C PRO A 162 5.57 -23.18 12.91
N THR A 163 5.94 -23.58 11.70
CA THR A 163 6.98 -24.58 11.45
C THR A 163 8.37 -23.97 11.40
N THR A 164 8.52 -22.79 10.79
CA THR A 164 9.83 -22.15 10.58
C THR A 164 10.09 -20.98 11.52
N GLY A 165 9.07 -20.47 12.22
CA GLY A 165 9.15 -19.24 13.02
C GLY A 165 9.34 -17.96 12.18
N ALA A 166 9.32 -18.07 10.86
CA ALA A 166 9.55 -16.96 9.95
C ALA A 166 8.28 -16.15 9.68
N LEU A 167 8.45 -14.94 9.16
CA LEU A 167 7.34 -14.12 8.64
C LEU A 167 6.63 -14.88 7.51
N GLN A 168 5.30 -14.90 7.56
CA GLN A 168 4.45 -15.41 6.50
C GLN A 168 3.30 -14.45 6.23
N VAL A 169 3.09 -14.10 4.96
CA VAL A 169 1.90 -13.35 4.54
C VAL A 169 0.62 -14.15 4.84
N LEU A 170 -0.42 -13.48 5.32
CA LEU A 170 -1.72 -14.12 5.51
C LEU A 170 -2.33 -14.54 4.16
N PRO A 171 -2.86 -15.77 4.04
CA PRO A 171 -3.49 -16.23 2.81
C PRO A 171 -4.58 -15.27 2.32
N ASN A 172 -4.67 -15.10 1.00
CA ASN A 172 -5.64 -14.22 0.33
C ASN A 172 -5.47 -12.72 0.63
N THR A 173 -4.28 -12.30 1.07
CA THR A 173 -3.95 -10.87 1.27
C THR A 173 -2.88 -10.35 0.30
N ASP A 174 -2.47 -11.15 -0.68
CA ASP A 174 -1.46 -10.83 -1.72
C ASP A 174 -1.78 -9.61 -2.59
N ASP A 175 -3.02 -9.14 -2.54
CA ASP A 175 -3.52 -8.02 -3.32
C ASP A 175 -3.87 -6.78 -2.49
N THR A 176 -3.60 -6.80 -1.18
CA THR A 176 -4.22 -5.83 -0.27
C THR A 176 -3.34 -4.62 -0.01
N VAL A 177 -2.03 -4.70 -0.25
CA VAL A 177 -1.12 -3.56 -0.21
C VAL A 177 -0.87 -3.09 -1.63
N GLN A 178 -0.84 -1.78 -1.84
CA GLN A 178 -0.51 -1.18 -3.12
C GLN A 178 0.66 -0.22 -2.95
N TYR A 179 1.64 -0.31 -3.84
CA TYR A 179 2.67 0.71 -4.05
C TYR A 179 2.46 1.37 -5.41
N LEU A 180 2.62 2.70 -5.42
CA LEU A 180 2.38 3.55 -6.59
C LEU A 180 3.65 4.33 -6.94
N PRO A 181 3.88 4.65 -8.22
CA PRO A 181 4.91 5.60 -8.58
C PRO A 181 4.50 7.02 -8.14
N GLU A 182 5.48 7.87 -7.84
CA GLU A 182 5.22 9.25 -7.40
C GLU A 182 4.49 10.08 -8.46
N SER A 183 4.68 9.75 -9.75
CA SER A 183 4.03 10.41 -10.88
C SER A 183 2.51 10.26 -10.90
N ASP A 184 1.97 9.21 -10.26
CA ASP A 184 0.53 8.96 -10.22
C ASP A 184 -0.16 9.79 -9.11
N LEU A 185 0.63 10.41 -8.21
CA LEU A 185 0.09 11.09 -7.03
C LEU A 185 -0.27 12.55 -7.29
N TYR A 186 -1.34 12.98 -6.65
CA TYR A 186 -1.74 14.39 -6.56
C TYR A 186 -1.81 14.83 -5.09
N THR A 187 -2.06 16.12 -4.87
CA THR A 187 -2.29 16.68 -3.52
C THR A 187 -3.78 16.99 -3.34
N PRO A 188 -4.51 16.21 -2.52
CA PRO A 188 -5.90 16.52 -2.21
C PRO A 188 -6.02 17.87 -1.48
N PRO A 189 -7.12 18.63 -1.70
CA PRO A 189 -7.38 19.85 -0.95
C PRO A 189 -7.34 19.62 0.57
N GLY A 190 -6.70 20.55 1.30
CA GLY A 190 -6.58 20.46 2.77
C GLY A 190 -5.53 19.46 3.27
N MET A 191 -4.81 18.78 2.38
CA MET A 191 -3.74 17.83 2.72
C MET A 191 -2.37 18.35 2.28
N LEU A 192 -1.31 17.84 2.88
CA LEU A 192 0.07 18.11 2.48
C LEU A 192 0.53 17.19 1.32
N GLY A 193 -0.24 16.14 1.02
CA GLY A 193 -0.01 15.26 -0.13
C GLY A 193 -0.32 13.79 0.16
N LEU A 194 -0.42 13.00 -0.90
CA LEU A 194 -0.53 11.55 -0.81
C LEU A 194 0.84 10.90 -0.57
N LEU A 195 0.81 9.72 0.05
CA LEU A 195 1.93 8.81 0.12
C LEU A 195 1.74 7.70 -0.93
N PRO A 196 2.81 7.23 -1.60
CA PRO A 196 2.77 6.22 -2.67
C PRO A 196 2.47 4.80 -2.17
N TYR A 197 1.72 4.66 -1.09
CA TYR A 197 1.29 3.39 -0.56
C TYR A 197 -0.14 3.46 -0.03
N GLY A 198 -0.82 2.32 -0.05
CA GLY A 198 -2.15 2.20 0.50
C GLY A 198 -2.67 0.79 0.52
N PHE A 199 -3.97 0.68 0.76
CA PHE A 199 -4.64 -0.59 0.94
C PHE A 199 -5.83 -0.74 0.00
N THR A 200 -5.77 -1.77 -0.82
CA THR A 200 -6.81 -2.09 -1.79
C THR A 200 -8.09 -2.57 -1.10
N VAL A 201 -9.21 -2.20 -1.70
CA VAL A 201 -10.53 -2.76 -1.40
C VAL A 201 -10.84 -3.91 -2.34
N LEU A 202 -11.22 -5.04 -1.75
CA LEU A 202 -11.62 -6.26 -2.43
C LEU A 202 -13.09 -6.55 -2.17
N ASN A 203 -13.80 -7.07 -3.16
CA ASN A 203 -15.12 -7.65 -2.92
C ASN A 203 -14.97 -9.07 -2.39
N SER A 204 -15.39 -9.35 -1.16
CA SER A 204 -15.19 -10.68 -0.56
C SER A 204 -16.00 -11.81 -1.22
N SER A 205 -17.07 -11.48 -1.97
CA SER A 205 -17.91 -12.47 -2.65
C SER A 205 -17.31 -12.93 -3.99
N THR A 206 -16.49 -12.10 -4.62
CA THR A 206 -15.88 -12.41 -5.94
C THR A 206 -14.36 -12.39 -5.90
N LEU A 207 -13.77 -11.99 -4.76
CA LEU A 207 -12.39 -11.53 -4.63
C LEU A 207 -12.01 -10.54 -5.74
N GLY A 208 -12.95 -9.81 -6.33
CA GLY A 208 -12.70 -8.87 -7.43
C GLY A 208 -12.30 -7.47 -6.95
N ARG A 209 -11.87 -6.63 -7.90
CA ARG A 209 -11.60 -5.19 -7.69
C ARG A 209 -12.85 -4.31 -7.90
N ILE A 210 -14.02 -4.91 -8.15
CA ILE A 210 -15.27 -4.18 -8.36
C ILE A 210 -16.02 -4.08 -7.04
N LEU A 211 -16.20 -2.85 -6.54
CA LEU A 211 -16.99 -2.58 -5.34
C LEU A 211 -18.47 -2.70 -5.69
N ALA A 212 -19.15 -3.59 -4.97
CA ALA A 212 -20.60 -3.71 -5.09
C ALA A 212 -21.29 -2.56 -4.32
N VAL A 213 -22.37 -2.05 -4.92
CA VAL A 213 -23.15 -0.92 -4.39
C VAL A 213 -23.93 -1.36 -3.15
N GLY A 214 -23.97 -0.51 -2.13
CA GLY A 214 -24.86 -0.65 -0.97
C GLY A 214 -24.57 -1.87 -0.08
N THR A 215 -23.41 -2.53 -0.25
CA THR A 215 -23.05 -3.71 0.54
C THR A 215 -21.79 -3.49 1.36
N GLU A 216 -21.71 -4.20 2.47
CA GLU A 216 -20.54 -4.28 3.35
C GLU A 216 -19.65 -5.49 3.03
N ALA A 217 -19.96 -6.22 1.94
CA ALA A 217 -19.13 -7.30 1.44
C ALA A 217 -17.81 -6.81 0.85
N ASN A 218 -17.67 -5.50 0.57
CA ASN A 218 -16.38 -4.92 0.21
C ASN A 218 -15.51 -4.83 1.48
N ARG A 219 -14.27 -5.32 1.37
CA ARG A 219 -13.33 -5.43 2.47
C ARG A 219 -12.02 -4.80 2.08
N MET A 220 -11.51 -3.95 2.96
CA MET A 220 -10.15 -3.46 2.92
C MET A 220 -9.36 -4.18 3.99
N VAL A 221 -8.18 -4.71 3.65
CA VAL A 221 -7.25 -5.29 4.63
C VAL A 221 -6.08 -4.33 4.79
N ILE A 222 -5.97 -3.75 5.96
CA ILE A 222 -4.90 -2.83 6.33
C ILE A 222 -3.88 -3.61 7.13
N GLY A 223 -2.61 -3.51 6.73
CA GLY A 223 -1.49 -4.05 7.47
C GLY A 223 -0.45 -2.98 7.75
N MET A 224 0.06 -2.94 8.98
CA MET A 224 1.13 -2.04 9.39
C MET A 224 2.18 -2.84 10.16
N LYS A 225 3.44 -2.47 10.04
CA LYS A 225 4.49 -2.94 10.94
C LYS A 225 4.99 -1.80 11.81
N VAL A 226 5.07 -2.06 13.10
CA VAL A 226 5.45 -1.10 14.14
C VAL A 226 6.74 -1.60 14.77
N PRO A 227 7.79 -0.77 14.92
CA PRO A 227 9.04 -1.21 15.52
C PRO A 227 8.86 -1.57 16.99
N LEU A 228 9.43 -2.70 17.40
CA LEU A 228 9.48 -3.06 18.82
C LEU A 228 10.59 -2.27 19.51
N GLN A 229 10.35 -1.88 20.76
CA GLN A 229 11.35 -1.20 21.58
C GLN A 229 12.18 -2.20 22.38
N ALA A 230 13.24 -1.71 23.02
CA ALA A 230 14.09 -2.56 23.87
C ALA A 230 13.28 -3.17 25.03
N ASN A 231 12.40 -2.38 25.66
CA ASN A 231 11.48 -2.84 26.68
C ASN A 231 10.04 -2.85 26.16
N THR A 232 9.26 -3.84 26.56
CA THR A 232 7.84 -3.98 26.17
C THR A 232 6.98 -2.80 26.61
N GLN A 233 7.29 -2.19 27.77
CA GLN A 233 6.60 -1.00 28.28
C GLN A 233 6.79 0.24 27.39
N ASP A 234 7.84 0.24 26.57
CA ASP A 234 8.15 1.32 25.64
C ASP A 234 7.53 1.07 24.26
N ASP A 235 6.89 -0.07 24.01
CA ASP A 235 6.21 -0.34 22.74
C ASP A 235 5.03 0.63 22.54
N PRO A 236 4.74 1.05 21.29
CA PRO A 236 3.49 1.74 21.00
C PRO A 236 2.29 0.88 21.39
N TYR A 237 1.46 1.41 22.28
CA TYR A 237 0.18 0.82 22.68
C TYR A 237 -0.94 1.19 21.72
N ALA A 238 -0.86 2.37 21.13
CA ALA A 238 -1.80 2.84 20.14
C ALA A 238 -1.11 3.70 19.07
N PHE A 239 -1.67 3.68 17.86
CA PHE A 239 -1.35 4.67 16.83
C PHE A 239 -2.58 4.98 15.96
N SER A 240 -2.56 6.15 15.33
CA SER A 240 -3.61 6.60 14.41
C SER A 240 -3.04 6.75 13.00
N PHE A 241 -3.67 6.10 12.02
CA PHE A 241 -3.31 6.14 10.60
C PHE A 241 -4.42 6.80 9.78
N THR A 242 -4.09 7.80 8.98
CA THR A 242 -5.05 8.51 8.12
C THR A 242 -4.89 8.11 6.66
N ALA A 243 -6.00 7.82 5.98
CA ALA A 243 -6.03 7.51 4.56
C ALA A 243 -7.25 8.10 3.85
N ILE A 244 -7.18 8.18 2.52
CA ILE A 244 -8.28 8.64 1.64
C ILE A 244 -8.55 7.59 0.57
N PRO A 245 -9.83 7.27 0.26
CA PRO A 245 -10.15 6.36 -0.83
C PRO A 245 -9.96 7.06 -2.19
N VAL A 246 -9.23 6.39 -3.07
CA VAL A 246 -9.03 6.77 -4.47
C VAL A 246 -9.42 5.61 -5.37
N SER A 247 -10.03 5.92 -6.51
CA SER A 247 -10.16 4.99 -7.63
C SER A 247 -8.91 5.08 -8.48
N ASP A 248 -8.38 3.94 -8.90
CA ASP A 248 -7.21 3.83 -9.76
C ASP A 248 -7.63 3.16 -11.07
N SER A 249 -7.39 3.82 -12.20
CA SER A 249 -7.69 3.25 -13.52
C SER A 249 -6.85 2.02 -13.89
N ALA A 250 -5.68 1.83 -13.28
CA ALA A 250 -4.78 0.70 -13.56
C ALA A 250 -4.77 -0.32 -12.42
N ARG A 251 -5.17 -1.55 -12.74
CA ARG A 251 -5.14 -2.67 -11.79
C ARG A 251 -3.72 -3.15 -11.59
N ARG A 252 -3.20 -3.02 -10.38
CA ARG A 252 -1.85 -3.43 -10.01
C ARG A 252 -1.89 -4.36 -8.81
N VAL A 253 -1.13 -5.43 -8.86
CA VAL A 253 -0.83 -6.29 -7.72
C VAL A 253 0.59 -6.00 -7.28
N THR A 254 0.76 -5.61 -6.02
CA THR A 254 2.07 -5.26 -5.49
C THR A 254 2.67 -6.43 -4.74
N GLN A 255 3.90 -6.83 -5.09
CA GLN A 255 4.70 -7.62 -4.18
C GLN A 255 5.30 -6.71 -3.11
N SER A 256 4.76 -6.81 -1.90
CA SER A 256 5.27 -6.07 -0.75
C SER A 256 6.65 -6.59 -0.31
N ARG A 257 7.32 -5.83 0.57
CA ARG A 257 8.55 -6.29 1.22
C ARG A 257 8.34 -7.60 1.97
N GLU A 258 7.20 -7.75 2.63
CA GLU A 258 6.81 -8.96 3.36
C GLU A 258 6.52 -10.14 2.41
N GLY A 259 5.98 -9.85 1.22
CA GLY A 259 5.82 -10.82 0.14
C GLY A 259 7.14 -11.37 -0.38
N ILE A 260 8.16 -10.52 -0.53
CA ILE A 260 9.53 -10.95 -0.90
C ILE A 260 10.10 -11.89 0.17
N LEU A 261 10.01 -11.51 1.45
CA LEU A 261 10.51 -12.31 2.57
C LEU A 261 9.82 -13.68 2.71
N SER A 262 8.54 -13.76 2.32
CA SER A 262 7.77 -15.00 2.36
C SER A 262 7.73 -15.74 1.02
N ASN A 263 8.48 -15.27 0.01
CA ASN A 263 8.54 -15.83 -1.34
C ASN A 263 7.15 -16.07 -1.98
N ASN A 264 6.26 -15.07 -1.89
CA ASN A 264 4.88 -15.19 -2.37
C ASN A 264 4.70 -14.97 -3.89
N ASN A 265 5.76 -15.17 -4.68
CA ASN A 265 5.80 -14.88 -6.13
C ASN A 265 4.61 -15.48 -6.89
N ALA A 266 4.32 -16.76 -6.67
CA ALA A 266 3.23 -17.47 -7.34
C ALA A 266 1.85 -16.88 -7.02
N ASN A 267 1.63 -16.45 -5.77
CA ASN A 267 0.35 -15.85 -5.36
C ASN A 267 0.14 -14.49 -6.02
N VAL A 268 1.19 -13.66 -6.07
CA VAL A 268 1.14 -12.35 -6.75
C VAL A 268 0.85 -12.52 -8.24
N GLN A 269 1.51 -13.46 -8.92
CA GLN A 269 1.27 -13.76 -10.34
C GLN A 269 -0.15 -14.28 -10.62
N ALA A 270 -0.59 -15.26 -9.83
CA ALA A 270 -1.94 -15.81 -9.94
C ALA A 270 -2.99 -14.71 -9.74
N ARG A 271 -2.74 -13.82 -8.78
CA ARG A 271 -3.63 -12.71 -8.48
C ARG A 271 -3.68 -11.68 -9.60
N ALA A 272 -2.53 -11.28 -10.14
CA ALA A 272 -2.46 -10.33 -11.26
C ALA A 272 -3.21 -10.88 -12.47
N THR A 273 -3.03 -12.17 -12.76
CA THR A 273 -3.76 -12.88 -13.83
C THR A 273 -5.27 -12.87 -13.57
N ALA A 274 -5.71 -13.20 -12.35
CA ALA A 274 -7.13 -13.29 -12.01
C ALA A 274 -7.88 -11.96 -12.14
N ILE A 275 -7.22 -10.82 -11.90
CA ILE A 275 -7.83 -9.50 -12.03
C ILE A 275 -7.55 -8.82 -13.38
N GLY A 276 -6.78 -9.46 -14.26
CA GLY A 276 -6.27 -8.86 -15.50
C GLY A 276 -5.42 -7.62 -15.25
N GLY A 277 -4.58 -7.66 -14.22
CA GLY A 277 -3.74 -6.55 -13.77
C GLY A 277 -2.25 -6.75 -14.04
N THR A 278 -1.47 -5.71 -13.74
CA THR A 278 0.00 -5.73 -13.84
C THR A 278 0.64 -5.98 -12.48
N ILE A 279 1.93 -6.29 -12.47
CA ILE A 279 2.70 -6.56 -11.25
C ILE A 279 3.61 -5.37 -10.94
N THR A 280 3.51 -4.86 -9.71
CA THR A 280 4.46 -3.89 -9.14
C THR A 280 5.38 -4.60 -8.16
N VAL A 281 6.69 -4.39 -8.27
CA VAL A 281 7.69 -4.96 -7.36
C VAL A 281 8.66 -3.90 -6.86
N LEU A 282 9.34 -4.18 -5.74
CA LEU A 282 10.50 -3.41 -5.29
C LEU A 282 11.76 -3.90 -6.01
N SER A 283 12.70 -3.00 -6.29
CA SER A 283 14.02 -3.35 -6.82
C SER A 283 14.74 -4.29 -5.84
N GLY A 284 15.08 -5.49 -6.29
CA GLY A 284 15.57 -6.60 -5.45
C GLY A 284 14.61 -7.79 -5.35
N SER A 285 13.38 -7.67 -5.86
CA SER A 285 12.50 -8.81 -6.05
C SER A 285 13.03 -9.78 -7.12
N THR A 286 12.81 -11.08 -6.91
CA THR A 286 13.05 -12.14 -7.92
C THR A 286 11.86 -12.34 -8.86
N LEU A 287 10.70 -11.73 -8.54
CA LEU A 287 9.51 -11.75 -9.37
C LEU A 287 9.65 -10.70 -10.49
N PRO A 288 9.50 -11.08 -11.78
CA PRO A 288 9.43 -10.10 -12.86
C PRO A 288 8.21 -9.17 -12.68
N GLY A 289 8.46 -7.87 -12.51
CA GLY A 289 7.43 -6.84 -12.41
C GLY A 289 7.25 -6.08 -13.72
N THR A 290 6.02 -5.66 -14.01
CA THR A 290 5.73 -4.66 -15.05
C THR A 290 6.22 -3.28 -14.62
N LEU A 291 6.09 -2.97 -13.32
CA LEU A 291 6.62 -1.76 -12.69
C LEU A 291 7.61 -2.16 -11.60
N VAL A 292 8.82 -1.60 -11.65
CA VAL A 292 9.86 -1.83 -10.63
C VAL A 292 10.13 -0.51 -9.93
N LEU A 293 9.84 -0.46 -8.63
CA LEU A 293 10.06 0.71 -7.80
C LEU A 293 11.38 0.55 -7.03
N PRO A 294 12.35 1.49 -7.14
CA PRO A 294 13.60 1.40 -6.38
C PRO A 294 13.34 1.52 -4.87
N SER A 295 12.39 2.37 -4.50
CA SER A 295 11.88 2.52 -3.15
C SER A 295 10.51 3.18 -3.18
N VAL A 296 9.80 3.14 -2.05
CA VAL A 296 8.46 3.74 -1.90
C VAL A 296 8.50 4.70 -0.72
N ARG A 297 8.19 5.97 -0.94
CA ARG A 297 8.18 7.00 0.11
C ARG A 297 7.12 6.67 1.18
N THR A 298 7.54 6.72 2.44
CA THR A 298 6.61 6.60 3.59
C THR A 298 6.54 7.87 4.43
N ALA A 299 7.47 8.80 4.23
CA ALA A 299 7.50 10.09 4.90
C ALA A 299 8.18 11.17 4.05
N GLY A 300 7.82 12.42 4.30
CA GLY A 300 8.38 13.60 3.64
C GLY A 300 7.63 14.02 2.36
N PRO A 301 7.98 15.19 1.79
CA PRO A 301 7.43 15.68 0.53
C PRO A 301 7.82 14.83 -0.69
N ALA A 302 6.99 14.93 -1.73
CA ALA A 302 7.29 14.33 -3.04
C ALA A 302 8.64 14.87 -3.54
N GLY A 303 9.48 13.99 -4.08
CA GLY A 303 10.85 14.33 -4.53
C GLY A 303 11.88 14.52 -3.41
N ALA A 304 11.48 14.54 -2.14
CA ALA A 304 12.37 14.69 -0.99
C ALA A 304 11.91 13.81 0.19
N ALA A 305 11.91 12.50 -0.04
CA ALA A 305 11.54 11.51 0.96
C ALA A 305 12.49 11.55 2.16
N THR A 306 11.94 11.60 3.37
CA THR A 306 12.71 11.44 4.62
C THR A 306 12.75 9.98 5.08
N ARG A 307 11.84 9.15 4.55
CA ARG A 307 11.81 7.72 4.76
C ARG A 307 11.23 6.99 3.56
N THR A 308 11.75 5.81 3.29
CA THR A 308 11.24 4.91 2.25
C THR A 308 11.14 3.46 2.74
N ILE A 309 10.34 2.66 2.03
CA ILE A 309 10.40 1.20 2.01
C ILE A 309 11.28 0.78 0.83
N THR A 310 12.21 -0.14 1.07
CA THR A 310 13.03 -0.80 0.05
C THR A 310 12.83 -2.31 0.14
N ALA A 311 13.28 -3.05 -0.87
CA ALA A 311 13.37 -4.50 -0.75
C ALA A 311 14.23 -4.88 0.48
N PRO A 312 14.01 -6.08 1.05
CA PRO A 312 14.93 -6.63 2.05
C PRO A 312 16.34 -6.71 1.46
N ALA A 313 17.36 -6.57 2.31
CA ALA A 313 18.72 -6.90 1.88
C ALA A 313 18.78 -8.39 1.48
N PRO A 314 19.55 -8.74 0.44
CA PRO A 314 19.74 -10.14 0.03
C PRO A 314 20.41 -10.98 1.12
#